data_AF-A0A419GVZ2-F1
#
_entry.id   AF-A0A419GVZ2-F1
#
_cell.length_a   1.000
_cell.length_b   1.000
_cell.length_c   1.000
_cell.angle_alpha   90.00
_cell.angle_beta   90.00
_cell.angle_gamma   90.00
#
_symmetry.space_group_name_H-M   'P 1'
#
loop_
_entity.id
_entity.type
_entity.pdbx_description
1 polymer ?
#
loop_
_entity_poly.entity_id
_entity_poly.type
_entity_poly.pdbx_seq_one_letter_code
_entity_poly.pdbx_strand_id
1 'polypeptide(L)'
;MDTRRVLLTSLFLMAVSGLMLHYRIHNFMVHDKINPVIVTFDGTKFLSFLFPLIDTVLVTALFTSKRTCVYAYILNGMIVIYGTVFMAHYSIAEFAAKSVPSGQWFLRSTLPDIGIAWADFFVGKSLYDIYMRT
;
A
#
# COMPACT_ATOMS: atom_id res chain seq x y z
N MET A 1 24.45 1.61 -11.06
CA MET A 1 23.70 0.52 -10.39
C MET A 1 23.15 -0.40 -11.46
N ASP A 2 23.14 -1.73 -11.25
CA ASP A 2 22.42 -2.68 -12.12
C ASP A 2 20.91 -2.36 -12.10
N THR A 3 20.22 -2.47 -13.24
CA THR A 3 18.76 -2.26 -13.39
C THR A 3 17.96 -2.97 -12.30
N ARG A 4 18.36 -4.20 -11.93
CA ARG A 4 17.70 -4.94 -10.85
C ARG A 4 17.76 -4.22 -9.51
N ARG A 5 18.93 -3.66 -9.18
CA ARG A 5 19.11 -2.92 -7.92
C ARG A 5 18.29 -1.64 -7.93
N VAL A 6 18.23 -0.95 -9.08
CA VAL A 6 17.39 0.25 -9.23
C VAL A 6 15.92 -0.10 -9.01
N LEU A 7 15.41 -1.15 -9.65
CA LEU A 7 14.02 -1.58 -9.46
C LEU A 7 13.72 -2.02 -8.03
N LEU A 8 14.62 -2.77 -7.39
CA LEU A 8 14.46 -3.18 -5.99
C LEU A 8 14.45 -1.98 -5.05
N THR A 9 15.34 -1.00 -5.26
CA THR A 9 15.35 0.24 -4.49
C THR A 9 14.08 1.06 -4.74
N SER A 10 13.62 1.18 -5.98
CA SER A 10 12.37 1.87 -6.31
C SER A 10 11.17 1.21 -5.63
N LEU A 11 11.05 -0.11 -5.71
CA LEU A 11 10.01 -0.90 -5.05
C LEU A 11 10.01 -0.64 -3.54
N PHE A 12 11.18 -0.75 -2.90
CA PHE A 12 11.31 -0.49 -1.47
C PHE A 12 10.89 0.94 -1.08
N LEU A 13 11.35 1.95 -1.83
CA LEU A 13 11.01 3.35 -1.55
C LEU A 13 9.52 3.63 -1.75
N MET A 14 8.88 3.01 -2.74
CA MET A 14 7.44 3.12 -2.98
C MET A 14 6.65 2.45 -1.85
N ALA A 15 7.01 1.23 -1.46
CA ALA A 15 6.39 0.52 -0.34
C ALA A 15 6.53 1.29 0.98
N VAL A 16 7.73 1.82 1.31
CA VAL A 16 7.96 2.68 2.49
C VAL A 16 7.11 3.95 2.42
N SER A 17 7.03 4.59 1.25
CA SER A 17 6.21 5.78 1.06
C SER A 17 4.72 5.48 1.28
N GLY A 18 4.24 4.34 0.77
CA GLY A 18 2.88 3.83 1.01
C GLY A 18 2.62 3.53 2.49
N LEU A 19 3.57 2.91 3.18
CA LEU A 19 3.51 2.66 4.62
C LEU A 19 3.40 3.95 5.43
N MET A 20 4.26 4.92 5.13
CA MET A 20 4.25 6.23 5.79
C MET A 20 2.95 7.00 5.50
N LEU A 21 2.43 6.92 4.28
CA LEU A 21 1.14 7.51 3.91
C LEU A 21 0.00 6.92 4.73
N HIS A 22 -0.05 5.59 4.83
CA HIS A 22 -1.05 4.90 5.65
C HIS A 22 -0.92 5.22 7.13
N TYR A 23 0.31 5.31 7.68
CA TYR A 23 0.51 5.72 9.06
C TYR A 23 0.04 7.16 9.32
N ARG A 24 0.28 8.07 8.37
CA ARG A 24 -0.14 9.47 8.46
C ARG A 24 -1.67 9.62 8.43
N ILE A 25 -2.36 8.86 7.59
CA ILE A 25 -3.82 8.96 7.41
C ILE A 25 -4.56 8.13 8.47
N HIS A 26 -4.09 6.92 8.75
CA HIS A 26 -4.70 5.95 9.66
C HIS A 26 -3.80 5.69 10.87
N ASN A 27 -3.49 6.74 11.63
CA ASN A 27 -2.77 6.54 12.89
C ASN A 27 -3.64 5.68 13.83
N PHE A 28 -3.13 4.50 14.18
CA PHE A 28 -3.78 3.51 15.03
C PHE A 28 -3.61 3.79 16.52
N MET A 29 -2.74 4.75 16.88
CA MET A 29 -2.65 5.32 18.22
C MET A 29 -3.52 6.58 18.25
N VAL A 30 -4.75 6.43 18.72
CA VAL A 30 -5.77 7.49 18.68
C VAL A 30 -5.94 8.07 20.08
N HIS A 31 -5.96 9.40 20.18
CA HIS A 31 -6.28 10.06 21.44
C HIS A 31 -7.75 9.85 21.78
N ASP A 32 -8.02 9.55 23.05
CA ASP A 32 -9.39 9.46 23.53
C ASP A 32 -10.09 10.82 23.38
N LYS A 33 -11.37 10.78 22.98
CA LYS A 33 -12.17 11.99 22.74
C LYS A 33 -12.44 12.77 24.03
N ILE A 34 -12.45 12.06 25.17
CA ILE A 34 -12.76 12.62 26.48
C ILE A 34 -11.48 13.09 27.17
N ASN A 35 -10.40 12.31 27.10
CA ASN A 35 -9.10 12.64 27.70
C ASN A 35 -7.96 12.56 26.68
N PRO A 36 -7.51 13.68 26.10
CA PRO A 36 -6.47 13.67 25.06
C PRO A 36 -5.10 13.20 25.53
N VAL A 37 -4.87 13.01 26.84
CA VAL A 37 -3.64 12.41 27.38
C VAL A 37 -3.63 10.89 27.20
N ILE A 38 -4.80 10.26 27.10
CA ILE A 38 -4.94 8.81 26.98
C ILE A 38 -4.92 8.44 25.50
N VAL A 39 -4.00 7.54 25.14
CA VAL A 39 -3.87 7.00 23.79
C VAL A 39 -4.41 5.58 23.79
N THR A 40 -5.35 5.29 22.88
CA THR A 40 -5.95 3.97 22.72
C THR A 40 -5.61 3.39 21.35
N PHE A 41 -5.55 2.07 21.28
CA PHE A 41 -5.23 1.34 20.06
C PHE A 41 -6.49 1.05 19.25
N ASP A 42 -6.51 1.48 17.99
CA ASP A 42 -7.58 1.22 17.03
C ASP A 42 -7.17 0.11 16.05
N GLY A 43 -7.71 -1.09 16.27
CA GLY A 43 -7.41 -2.27 15.44
C GLY A 43 -7.87 -2.13 13.99
N THR A 44 -8.93 -1.36 13.72
CA THR A 44 -9.42 -1.15 12.35
C THR A 44 -8.44 -0.30 11.55
N LYS A 45 -7.89 0.76 12.17
CA LYS A 45 -6.84 1.58 11.54
C LYS A 45 -5.52 0.84 11.40
N PHE A 46 -5.20 -0.03 12.36
CA PHE A 46 -4.02 -0.88 12.26
C PHE A 46 -4.08 -1.84 11.08
N LEU A 47 -5.27 -2.36 10.75
CA LEU A 47 -5.46 -3.21 9.58
C LEU A 47 -5.05 -2.50 8.28
N SER A 48 -5.36 -1.20 8.15
CA SER A 48 -4.96 -0.38 7.01
C SER A 48 -3.44 -0.20 6.91
N PHE A 49 -2.71 -0.33 8.01
CA PHE A 49 -1.24 -0.27 8.05
C PHE A 49 -0.57 -1.62 7.76
N LEU A 50 -1.28 -2.73 7.97
CA LEU A 50 -0.72 -4.08 7.88
C LEU A 50 -0.29 -4.46 6.45
N PHE A 51 -1.08 -4.18 5.42
CA PHE A 51 -0.71 -4.55 4.05
C PHE A 51 0.51 -3.79 3.52
N PRO A 52 0.62 -2.45 3.67
CA PRO A 52 1.85 -1.75 3.33
C PRO A 52 3.08 -2.21 4.13
N LEU A 53 2.88 -2.68 5.38
CA LEU A 53 3.97 -3.20 6.19
C LEU A 53 4.49 -4.53 5.63
N ILE A 54 3.57 -5.43 5.29
CA ILE A 54 3.89 -6.71 4.63
C ILE A 54 4.60 -6.45 3.29
N ASP A 55 4.13 -5.48 2.51
CA ASP A 55 4.75 -5.13 1.24
C ASP A 55 6.18 -4.57 1.43
N THR A 56 6.33 -3.62 2.35
CA THR A 56 7.63 -3.01 2.66
C THR A 56 8.67 -4.03 3.12
N VAL A 57 8.27 -4.96 3.99
CA VAL A 57 9.21 -5.91 4.60
C VAL A 57 9.29 -7.20 3.81
N LEU A 58 8.17 -7.91 3.68
CA LEU A 58 8.12 -9.27 3.15
C LEU A 58 8.27 -9.29 1.63
N VAL A 59 7.51 -8.48 0.90
CA VAL A 59 7.60 -8.46 -0.57
C VAL A 59 8.98 -8.01 -1.01
N THR A 60 9.52 -6.92 -0.44
CA THR A 60 10.88 -6.46 -0.74
C THR A 60 11.94 -7.52 -0.43
N ALA A 61 11.84 -8.20 0.72
CA ALA A 61 12.76 -9.28 1.06
C ALA A 61 12.69 -10.44 0.06
N LEU A 62 11.48 -10.86 -0.33
CA LEU A 62 11.28 -11.94 -1.29
C LEU A 62 11.81 -11.58 -2.68
N PHE A 63 11.72 -10.31 -3.10
CA PHE A 63 12.30 -9.84 -4.36
C PHE A 63 13.83 -9.76 -4.38
N THR A 64 14.50 -9.90 -3.23
CA THR A 64 15.97 -9.88 -3.16
C THR A 64 16.59 -11.16 -3.75
N SER A 65 15.84 -12.26 -3.85
CA SER A 65 16.34 -13.55 -4.35
C SER A 65 15.51 -14.08 -5.52
N LYS A 66 16.21 -14.60 -6.55
CA LYS A 66 15.61 -15.25 -7.73
C LYS A 66 14.68 -16.42 -7.33
N ARG A 67 15.02 -17.15 -6.25
CA ARG A 67 14.26 -18.32 -5.78
C ARG A 67 12.90 -17.94 -5.20
N THR A 68 12.79 -16.75 -4.63
CA THR A 68 11.59 -16.28 -3.92
C THR A 68 10.81 -15.21 -4.68
N CYS A 69 11.39 -14.69 -5.77
CA CYS A 69 10.81 -13.71 -6.68
C CYS A 69 9.37 -14.05 -7.14
N VAL A 70 9.07 -15.32 -7.41
CA VAL A 70 7.72 -15.75 -7.81
C VAL A 70 6.70 -15.49 -6.70
N TYR A 71 7.06 -15.81 -5.45
CA TYR A 71 6.20 -15.54 -4.30
C TYR A 71 6.05 -14.05 -4.04
N ALA A 72 7.12 -13.27 -4.25
CA ALA A 72 7.09 -11.82 -4.15
C ALA A 72 6.08 -11.21 -5.14
N TYR A 73 6.15 -11.63 -6.41
CA TYR A 73 5.25 -11.16 -7.46
C TYR A 73 3.78 -11.50 -7.17
N ILE A 74 3.49 -12.75 -6.77
CA ILE A 74 2.12 -13.16 -6.43
C ILE A 74 1.61 -12.38 -5.20
N LEU A 75 2.42 -12.26 -4.15
CA LEU A 75 2.03 -11.56 -2.93
C LEU A 75 1.79 -10.07 -3.17
N ASN A 76 2.68 -9.40 -3.90
CA ASN A 76 2.54 -7.99 -4.27
C ASN A 76 1.27 -7.78 -5.11
N GLY A 77 0.99 -8.64 -6.09
CA GLY A 77 -0.27 -8.60 -6.85
C GLY A 77 -1.52 -8.78 -5.97
N MET A 78 -1.49 -9.74 -5.03
CA MET A 78 -2.60 -9.92 -4.09
C MET A 78 -2.83 -8.68 -3.22
N ILE A 79 -1.75 -8.09 -2.67
CA ILE A 79 -1.82 -6.88 -1.85
C ILE A 79 -2.46 -5.73 -2.63
N VAL A 80 -2.05 -5.50 -3.88
CA VAL A 80 -2.61 -4.42 -4.71
C VAL A 80 -4.08 -4.67 -5.05
N ILE A 81 -4.48 -5.90 -5.34
CA ILE A 81 -5.89 -6.24 -5.63
C ILE A 81 -6.75 -6.01 -4.38
N TYR A 82 -6.37 -6.58 -3.22
CA TYR A 82 -7.11 -6.40 -1.97
C TYR A 82 -7.13 -4.93 -1.54
N GLY A 83 -5.98 -4.25 -1.62
CA GLY A 83 -5.88 -2.82 -1.34
C GLY A 83 -6.82 -2.00 -2.21
N THR A 84 -6.87 -2.28 -3.51
CA THR A 84 -7.80 -1.62 -4.46
C THR A 84 -9.25 -1.81 -4.03
N VAL A 85 -9.66 -3.04 -3.71
CA VAL A 85 -11.04 -3.33 -3.29
C VAL A 85 -11.38 -2.61 -1.99
N PHE A 86 -10.52 -2.66 -0.97
CA PHE A 86 -10.78 -2.01 0.31
C PHE A 86 -10.80 -0.49 0.22
N MET A 87 -9.85 0.10 -0.52
CA MET A 87 -9.78 1.54 -0.75
C MET A 87 -10.98 2.04 -1.56
N ALA A 88 -11.37 1.33 -2.62
CA ALA A 88 -12.56 1.66 -3.42
C ALA A 88 -13.83 1.57 -2.58
N HIS A 89 -14.00 0.50 -1.81
CA HIS A 89 -15.15 0.33 -0.91
C HIS A 89 -15.21 1.47 0.12
N TYR A 90 -14.09 1.80 0.76
CA TYR A 90 -14.01 2.91 1.71
C TYR A 90 -14.39 4.24 1.07
N SER A 91 -13.84 4.56 -0.11
CA SER A 91 -14.16 5.80 -0.83
C SER A 91 -15.63 5.91 -1.18
N ILE A 92 -16.25 4.82 -1.66
CA ILE A 92 -17.68 4.80 -2.00
C ILE A 92 -18.52 5.02 -0.74
N ALA A 93 -18.23 4.30 0.34
CA ALA A 93 -18.98 4.41 1.59
C ALA A 93 -18.87 5.82 2.20
N GLU A 94 -17.66 6.37 2.27
CA GLU A 94 -17.39 7.68 2.84
C GLU A 94 -18.05 8.80 2.04
N PHE A 95 -17.98 8.75 0.70
CA PHE A 95 -18.55 9.80 -0.15
C PHE A 95 -20.06 9.70 -0.28
N ALA A 96 -20.63 8.49 -0.24
CA ALA A 96 -22.08 8.31 -0.14
C ALA A 96 -22.59 8.90 1.19
N ALA A 97 -21.91 8.64 2.31
CA ALA A 97 -22.28 9.18 3.61
C ALA A 97 -22.16 10.71 3.68
N LYS A 98 -21.15 11.29 3.03
CA LYS A 98 -20.89 12.75 3.03
C LYS A 98 -21.54 13.52 1.88
N SER A 99 -22.27 12.85 0.98
CA SER A 99 -22.91 13.46 -0.20
C SER A 99 -21.95 14.33 -1.02
N VAL A 100 -20.71 13.88 -1.20
CA VAL A 100 -19.66 14.64 -1.89
C VAL A 100 -20.04 14.79 -3.38
N PRO A 101 -19.92 15.98 -4.00
CA PRO A 101 -20.18 16.15 -5.43
C PRO A 101 -19.30 15.26 -6.30
N SER A 102 -19.87 14.58 -7.30
CA SER A 102 -19.19 13.60 -8.16
C SER A 102 -17.91 14.14 -8.82
N GLY A 103 -17.86 15.43 -9.19
CA GLY A 103 -16.68 16.06 -9.78
C GLY A 103 -15.43 16.07 -8.87
N GLN A 104 -15.60 15.92 -7.55
CA GLN A 104 -14.47 15.85 -6.61
C GLN A 104 -13.98 14.42 -6.38
N TRP A 105 -14.70 13.41 -6.87
CA TRP A 105 -14.43 12.02 -6.51
C TRP A 105 -13.07 11.55 -7.06
N PHE A 106 -12.68 12.03 -8.24
CA PHE A 106 -11.44 11.59 -8.88
C PHE A 106 -10.18 11.91 -8.07
N LEU A 107 -10.08 13.13 -7.52
CA LEU A 107 -8.87 13.58 -6.80
C LEU A 107 -8.96 13.45 -5.27
N ARG A 108 -10.17 13.38 -4.71
CA ARG A 108 -10.36 13.31 -3.25
C ARG A 108 -10.64 11.90 -2.74
N SER A 109 -10.95 10.95 -3.61
CA SER A 109 -11.04 9.53 -3.23
C SER A 109 -9.65 8.93 -3.06
N THR A 110 -9.61 7.65 -2.72
CA THR A 110 -8.39 6.84 -2.69
C THR A 110 -7.89 6.44 -4.08
N LEU A 111 -8.48 6.93 -5.18
CA LEU A 111 -8.06 6.59 -6.54
C LEU A 111 -6.59 6.95 -6.84
N PRO A 112 -6.05 8.10 -6.41
CA PRO A 112 -4.62 8.38 -6.52
C PRO A 112 -3.75 7.39 -5.73
N ASP A 113 -4.19 6.99 -4.54
CA ASP A 113 -3.48 6.03 -3.68
C ASP A 113 -3.44 4.63 -4.33
N ILE A 114 -4.56 4.21 -4.95
CA ILE A 114 -4.64 3.00 -5.77
C ILE A 114 -3.63 3.09 -6.94
N GLY A 115 -3.53 4.25 -7.60
CA GLY A 115 -2.54 4.46 -8.66
C GLY A 115 -1.10 4.23 -8.21
N ILE A 116 -0.75 4.67 -7.00
CA ILE A 116 0.58 4.42 -6.41
C ILE A 116 0.81 2.93 -6.16
N ALA A 117 -0.19 2.22 -5.61
CA ALA A 117 -0.10 0.78 -5.38
C ALA A 117 0.10 -0.01 -6.70
N TRP A 118 -0.60 0.36 -7.77
CA TRP A 118 -0.40 -0.24 -9.08
C TRP A 118 0.97 0.08 -9.69
N ALA A 119 1.47 1.30 -9.49
CA ALA A 119 2.81 1.66 -9.93
C ALA A 119 3.89 0.82 -9.23
N ASP A 120 3.75 0.56 -7.92
CA ASP A 120 4.60 -0.36 -7.18
C ASP A 120 4.56 -1.78 -7.79
N PHE A 121 3.36 -2.29 -8.07
CA PHE A 121 3.19 -3.59 -8.71
C PHE A 121 3.86 -3.70 -10.07
N PHE A 122 3.78 -2.67 -10.91
CA PHE A 122 4.44 -2.71 -12.22
C PHE A 122 5.98 -2.67 -12.12
N VAL A 123 6.53 -2.02 -11.10
CA VAL A 123 7.96 -2.12 -10.77
C VAL A 123 8.31 -3.55 -10.35
N GLY A 124 7.50 -4.16 -9.46
CA GLY A 124 7.66 -5.55 -9.03
C GLY A 124 7.57 -6.55 -10.19
N LYS A 125 6.61 -6.37 -11.10
CA LYS A 125 6.49 -7.15 -12.34
C LYS A 125 7.74 -7.02 -13.21
N SER A 126 8.25 -5.81 -13.37
CA SER A 126 9.45 -5.58 -14.18
C SER A 126 10.66 -6.29 -13.58
N LEU A 127 10.79 -6.28 -12.25
CA LEU A 127 11.84 -7.00 -11.55
C LEU A 127 11.67 -8.53 -11.69
N TYR A 128 10.44 -9.02 -11.59
CA TYR A 128 10.09 -10.42 -11.83
C TYR A 128 10.50 -10.90 -13.23
N ASP A 129 10.14 -10.15 -14.26
CA ASP A 129 10.44 -10.49 -15.65
C ASP A 129 11.96 -10.59 -15.88
N ILE A 130 12.75 -9.72 -15.25
CA ILE A 130 14.22 -9.80 -15.33
C ILE A 130 14.72 -11.09 -14.66
N TYR A 131 14.23 -11.43 -13.47
CA TYR A 131 14.63 -12.67 -12.80
C TYR A 131 14.27 -13.94 -13.58
N MET A 132 13.17 -13.93 -14.35
CA MET A 132 12.75 -15.10 -15.15
C MET A 132 13.42 -15.19 -16.52
N ARG A 133 13.95 -14.08 -17.05
CA ARG A 133 14.68 -14.06 -18.33
C ARG A 133 16.16 -14.39 -18.20
N THR A 134 16.73 -14.23 -17.01
CA THR A 134 18.12 -14.57 -16.67
C THR A 134 18.16 -15.87 -15.88
#